data_AF-A0AAU3EEQ2-F1
#
_entry.id   AF-A0AAU3EEQ2-F1
#
_cell.length_a   1.000
_cell.length_b   1.000
_cell.length_c   1.000
_cell.angle_alpha   90.00
_cell.angle_beta   90.00
_cell.angle_gamma   90.00
#
_symmetry.space_group_name_H-M   'P 1'
#
loop_
_entity.id
_entity.type
_entity.pdbx_description
1 polymer ?
#
loop_
_entity_poly.entity_id
_entity_poly.type
_entity_poly.pdbx_seq_one_letter_code
_entity_poly.pdbx_strand_id
1 'polypeptide(L)'
;MPVRERHLARLFSVRQAAEAVAGLARGEDAEALRVAWLLVSLESAHTWLPDAPEPPDSMDREDSEIQDEAFQLSLAMITARGAVAERLSYHLINEAQPDEPEMCEEFECREGCSGRHDSTHIDCGPDAVFDDLAEHGVTLEQPGSEPPSPQLAARLGETESEGQDSPLPDVQEGARLVLEHFGIDGDDTDVLVSAAAVGLVVDAWREGPLDMIHAADDGPNDGEIFAQSVDLYRRARTALMAAQDNGPEALLAFVAVASDVNLPWAGGSRFMLREISESVAEFVQHVDDRVWFTAEVMREQGWRAGLLHRATSAAFKAPTHFGMPSWPGAVASAMERLTALDRSGAPEALRDLAAVETALFEAPDRLGADALEWISRQALLP
;
A
#
# COMPACT_ATOMS: atom_id res chain seq x y z
N MET A 1 33.06 -18.36 28.36
CA MET A 1 31.89 -17.45 28.28
C MET A 1 30.61 -18.26 28.40
N PRO A 2 29.65 -17.81 29.23
CA PRO A 2 28.26 -18.25 29.20
C PRO A 2 27.71 -18.31 27.76
N VAL A 3 26.76 -19.21 27.49
CA VAL A 3 26.18 -19.43 26.15
C VAL A 3 25.55 -18.15 25.60
N ARG A 4 24.84 -17.41 26.46
CA ARG A 4 24.25 -16.08 26.18
C ARG A 4 25.28 -15.07 25.68
N GLU A 5 26.37 -14.86 26.41
CA GLU A 5 27.40 -13.88 26.03
C GLU A 5 28.09 -14.26 24.71
N ARG A 6 28.24 -15.56 24.42
CA ARG A 6 28.79 -16.02 23.12
C ARG A 6 27.83 -15.75 21.97
N HIS A 7 26.52 -15.87 22.21
CA HIS A 7 25.51 -15.59 21.22
C HIS A 7 25.44 -14.08 20.93
N LEU A 8 25.37 -13.23 21.96
CA LEU A 8 25.42 -11.78 21.83
C LEU A 8 26.69 -11.28 21.12
N ALA A 9 27.86 -11.82 21.48
CA ALA A 9 29.12 -11.46 20.82
C ALA A 9 29.12 -11.82 19.32
N ARG A 10 28.42 -12.89 18.92
CA ARG A 10 28.27 -13.29 17.52
C ARG A 10 27.32 -12.36 16.77
N LEU A 11 26.15 -12.04 17.34
CA LEU A 11 25.21 -11.07 16.76
C LEU A 11 25.89 -9.72 16.51
N PHE A 12 26.56 -9.21 17.54
CA PHE A 12 27.32 -7.95 17.47
C PHE A 12 28.43 -7.98 16.41
N SER A 13 29.12 -9.11 16.26
CA SER A 13 30.19 -9.26 15.25
C SER A 13 29.66 -9.30 13.82
N VAL A 14 28.54 -9.99 13.58
CA VAL A 14 27.90 -10.02 12.26
C VAL A 14 27.28 -8.66 11.94
N ARG A 15 26.75 -7.95 12.94
CA ARG A 15 26.21 -6.59 12.76
C ARG A 15 27.30 -5.62 12.31
N GLN A 16 28.44 -5.60 12.99
CA GLN A 16 29.57 -4.77 12.59
C GLN A 16 30.09 -5.13 11.19
N ALA A 17 30.08 -6.42 10.82
CA ALA A 17 30.42 -6.83 9.47
C ALA A 17 29.42 -6.27 8.44
N ALA A 18 28.11 -6.28 8.75
CA ALA A 18 27.09 -5.69 7.90
C ALA A 18 27.24 -4.17 7.74
N GLU A 19 27.47 -3.45 8.83
CA GLU A 19 27.74 -2.01 8.82
C GLU A 19 28.99 -1.66 8.01
N ALA A 20 30.06 -2.46 8.12
CA ALA A 20 31.29 -2.29 7.36
C ALA A 20 31.07 -2.54 5.85
N VAL A 21 30.31 -3.57 5.48
CA VAL A 21 29.95 -3.86 4.08
C VAL A 21 29.10 -2.72 3.50
N ALA A 22 28.13 -2.21 4.25
CA ALA A 22 27.34 -1.05 3.84
C ALA A 22 28.20 0.21 3.64
N GLY A 23 29.15 0.45 4.55
CA GLY A 23 30.10 1.55 4.44
C GLY A 23 31.01 1.45 3.21
N LEU A 24 31.52 0.24 2.93
CA LEU A 24 32.34 -0.02 1.74
C LEU A 24 31.54 0.11 0.43
N ALA A 25 30.27 -0.30 0.42
CA ALA A 25 29.40 -0.17 -0.74
C ALA A 25 29.07 1.29 -1.09
N ARG A 26 28.96 2.16 -0.08
CA ARG A 26 28.79 3.62 -0.25
C ARG A 26 30.09 4.36 -0.56
N GLY A 27 31.23 3.72 -0.31
CA GLY A 27 32.56 4.24 -0.58
C GLY A 27 32.97 4.01 -2.03
N GLU A 28 33.94 4.79 -2.50
CA GLU A 28 34.45 4.69 -3.88
C GLU A 28 35.69 3.79 -3.98
N ASP A 29 36.33 3.49 -2.84
CA ASP A 29 37.61 2.78 -2.76
C ASP A 29 37.51 1.26 -3.01
N ALA A 30 36.30 0.71 -2.99
CA ALA A 30 36.05 -0.72 -3.16
C ALA A 30 35.42 -1.01 -4.53
N GLU A 31 36.02 -1.98 -5.25
CA GLU A 31 35.50 -2.48 -6.52
C GLU A 31 34.12 -3.12 -6.33
N ALA A 32 33.18 -2.84 -7.25
CA ALA A 32 31.78 -3.28 -7.13
C ALA A 32 31.65 -4.80 -7.01
N LEU A 33 32.40 -5.57 -7.82
CA LEU A 33 32.43 -7.04 -7.74
C LEU A 33 32.96 -7.56 -6.40
N ARG A 34 33.92 -6.84 -5.80
CA ARG A 34 34.48 -7.21 -4.50
C ARG A 34 33.48 -6.94 -3.38
N VAL A 35 32.72 -5.86 -3.48
CA VAL A 35 31.61 -5.54 -2.59
C VAL A 35 30.49 -6.59 -2.70
N ALA A 36 30.18 -7.08 -3.90
CA ALA A 36 29.22 -8.18 -4.09
C ALA A 36 29.67 -9.48 -3.39
N TRP A 37 30.94 -9.85 -3.52
CA TRP A 37 31.49 -11.02 -2.83
C TRP A 37 31.48 -10.89 -1.30
N LEU A 38 31.68 -9.67 -0.80
CA LEU A 38 31.56 -9.38 0.63
C LEU A 38 30.12 -9.56 1.13
N LEU A 39 29.13 -9.15 0.34
CA LEU A 39 27.72 -9.41 0.66
C LEU A 39 27.42 -10.91 0.70
N VAL A 40 27.86 -11.70 -0.28
CA VAL A 40 27.66 -13.16 -0.28
C VAL A 40 28.27 -13.80 0.98
N SER A 41 29.46 -13.36 1.37
CA SER A 41 30.15 -13.85 2.58
C SER A 41 29.41 -13.45 3.86
N LEU A 42 28.84 -12.24 3.88
CA LEU A 42 28.05 -11.72 5.00
C LEU A 42 26.71 -12.47 5.14
N GLU A 43 26.00 -12.73 4.04
CA GLU A 43 24.76 -13.51 4.05
C GLU A 43 25.01 -14.91 4.60
N SER A 44 26.09 -15.56 4.15
CA SER A 44 26.51 -16.83 4.73
C SER A 44 26.73 -16.71 6.23
N ALA A 45 27.50 -15.71 6.70
CA ALA A 45 27.76 -15.53 8.14
C ALA A 45 26.48 -15.30 8.96
N HIS A 46 25.50 -14.59 8.40
CA HIS A 46 24.19 -14.36 9.00
C HIS A 46 23.35 -15.65 9.07
N THR A 47 23.31 -16.44 7.99
CA THR A 47 22.55 -17.71 7.93
C THR A 47 23.06 -18.76 8.93
N TRP A 48 24.35 -18.77 9.29
CA TRP A 48 24.93 -19.75 10.22
C TRP A 48 24.79 -19.36 11.71
N LEU A 49 24.12 -18.26 12.03
CA LEU A 49 23.84 -17.86 13.43
C LEU A 49 22.94 -18.84 14.22
N PRO A 50 21.97 -19.57 13.64
CA PRO A 50 21.08 -20.49 14.37
C PRO A 50 21.69 -21.87 14.72
N ASP A 51 22.77 -22.32 14.06
CA ASP A 51 23.31 -23.69 14.21
C ASP A 51 24.36 -23.83 15.35
N ALA A 52 24.18 -23.12 16.45
CA ALA A 52 24.93 -23.32 17.68
C ALA A 52 23.97 -23.82 18.79
N PRO A 53 24.39 -24.78 19.63
CA PRO A 53 23.51 -25.72 20.33
C PRO A 53 22.41 -25.01 21.12
N GLU A 54 21.20 -25.58 21.04
CA GLU A 54 19.92 -25.11 21.57
C GLU A 54 20.02 -24.05 22.68
N PRO A 55 19.28 -22.92 22.55
CA PRO A 55 19.23 -21.93 23.61
C PRO A 55 18.74 -22.61 24.91
N PRO A 56 19.37 -22.33 26.07
CA PRO A 56 19.02 -23.01 27.32
C PRO A 56 17.55 -22.76 27.68
N ASP A 57 16.91 -23.77 28.28
CA ASP A 57 15.48 -23.86 28.69
C ASP A 57 14.96 -22.71 29.59
N SER A 58 15.77 -21.69 29.86
CA SER A 58 15.40 -20.45 30.55
C SER A 58 15.48 -19.24 29.61
N MET A 59 14.95 -19.33 28.39
CA MET A 59 14.57 -18.14 27.64
C MET A 59 13.25 -17.62 28.21
N ASP A 60 13.34 -16.95 29.37
CA ASP A 60 12.28 -16.05 29.78
C ASP A 60 12.07 -15.03 28.64
N ARG A 61 10.81 -14.78 28.30
CA ARG A 61 10.33 -13.81 27.30
C ARG A 61 10.78 -12.35 27.55
N GLU A 62 11.76 -12.12 28.41
CA GLU A 62 12.16 -10.81 28.96
C GLU A 62 13.62 -10.43 28.69
N ASP A 63 14.40 -11.22 27.92
CA ASP A 63 15.81 -10.88 27.67
C ASP A 63 15.98 -9.84 26.53
N SER A 64 15.57 -8.61 26.82
CA SER A 64 15.49 -7.48 25.88
C SER A 64 16.80 -7.19 25.15
N GLU A 65 17.95 -7.45 25.78
CA GLU A 65 19.27 -7.19 25.19
C GLU A 65 19.58 -8.08 23.97
N ILE A 66 19.10 -9.34 23.97
CA ILE A 66 19.28 -10.25 22.82
C ILE A 66 18.33 -9.86 21.68
N GLN A 67 17.11 -9.48 22.02
CA GLN A 67 16.11 -9.02 21.04
C GLN A 67 16.55 -7.72 20.37
N ASP A 68 17.05 -6.77 21.16
CA ASP A 68 17.58 -5.50 20.67
C ASP A 68 18.77 -5.73 19.73
N GLU A 69 19.74 -6.58 20.09
CA GLU A 69 20.89 -6.87 19.24
C GLU A 69 20.53 -7.62 17.95
N ALA A 70 19.56 -8.54 18.00
CA ALA A 70 19.05 -9.21 16.80
C ALA A 70 18.28 -8.25 15.87
N PHE A 71 17.51 -7.33 16.44
CA PHE A 71 16.82 -6.28 15.68
C PHE A 71 17.82 -5.33 15.01
N GLN A 72 18.84 -4.87 15.74
CA GLN A 72 19.90 -4.00 15.20
C GLN A 72 20.71 -4.70 14.10
N LEU A 73 21.01 -6.00 14.25
CA LEU A 73 21.61 -6.80 13.18
C LEU A 73 20.74 -6.84 11.92
N SER A 74 19.42 -7.01 12.07
CA SER A 74 18.49 -7.06 10.94
C SER A 74 18.47 -5.73 10.17
N LEU A 75 18.45 -4.60 10.89
CA LEU A 75 18.53 -3.27 10.28
C LEU A 75 19.86 -3.05 9.54
N ALA A 76 20.97 -3.50 10.11
CA ALA A 76 22.29 -3.41 9.47
C ALA A 76 22.38 -4.26 8.19
N MET A 77 21.78 -5.46 8.18
CA MET A 77 21.71 -6.32 6.99
C MET A 77 20.89 -5.69 5.84
N ILE A 78 19.72 -5.12 6.15
CA ILE A 78 18.90 -4.39 5.14
C ILE A 78 19.71 -3.23 4.55
N THR A 79 20.38 -2.47 5.41
CA THR A 79 21.21 -1.33 5.00
C THR A 79 22.37 -1.77 4.09
N ALA A 80 23.03 -2.90 4.41
CA ALA A 80 24.10 -3.45 3.59
C ALA A 80 23.59 -3.91 2.21
N ARG A 81 22.47 -4.63 2.16
CA ARG A 81 21.86 -5.10 0.91
C ARG A 81 21.50 -3.95 -0.03
N GLY A 82 20.82 -2.92 0.49
CA GLY A 82 20.43 -1.76 -0.30
C GLY A 82 21.63 -1.02 -0.88
N ALA A 83 22.65 -0.75 -0.05
CA ALA A 83 23.85 -0.04 -0.50
C ALA A 83 24.65 -0.84 -1.56
N VAL A 84 24.73 -2.17 -1.44
CA VAL A 84 25.41 -3.03 -2.41
C VAL A 84 24.62 -3.09 -3.72
N ALA A 85 23.29 -3.20 -3.66
CA ALA A 85 22.43 -3.23 -4.84
C ALA A 85 22.55 -1.95 -5.66
N GLU A 86 22.45 -0.79 -5.00
CA GLU A 86 22.64 0.53 -5.64
C GLU A 86 24.01 0.62 -6.33
N ARG A 87 25.08 0.18 -5.65
CA ARG A 87 26.45 0.19 -6.19
C ARG A 87 26.62 -0.70 -7.41
N LEU A 88 25.98 -1.87 -7.43
CA LEU A 88 26.05 -2.82 -8.54
C LEU A 88 25.21 -2.37 -9.74
N SER A 89 24.00 -1.85 -9.50
CA SER A 89 23.17 -1.27 -10.56
C SER A 89 23.91 -0.15 -11.28
N TYR A 90 24.55 0.74 -10.52
CA TYR A 90 25.36 1.81 -11.11
C TYR A 90 26.56 1.28 -11.92
N HIS A 91 27.25 0.25 -11.41
CA HIS A 91 28.36 -0.37 -12.15
C HIS A 91 27.90 -0.96 -13.48
N LEU A 92 26.78 -1.70 -13.49
CA LEU A 92 26.21 -2.31 -14.69
C LEU A 92 25.74 -1.27 -15.71
N ILE A 93 25.10 -0.19 -15.27
CA ILE A 93 24.65 0.89 -16.16
C ILE A 93 25.85 1.55 -16.85
N ASN A 94 26.95 1.80 -16.13
CA ASN A 94 28.15 2.38 -16.73
C ASN A 94 28.88 1.42 -17.68
N GLU A 95 28.91 0.12 -17.37
CA GLU A 95 29.52 -0.87 -18.29
C GLU A 95 28.68 -1.10 -19.55
N ALA A 96 27.36 -0.88 -19.48
CA ALA A 96 26.43 -1.05 -20.60
C ALA A 96 26.31 0.19 -21.51
N GLN A 97 26.87 1.35 -21.13
CA GLN A 97 26.83 2.54 -21.99
C GLN A 97 27.74 2.38 -23.22
N PRO A 98 27.28 2.76 -24.43
CA PRO A 98 28.11 2.77 -25.62
C PRO A 98 29.24 3.80 -25.50
N ASP A 99 30.38 3.56 -26.16
CA ASP A 99 31.57 4.43 -26.10
C ASP A 99 31.28 5.89 -26.51
N GLU A 100 30.22 6.12 -27.29
CA GLU A 100 29.70 7.45 -27.67
C GLU A 100 28.17 7.47 -27.57
N PRO A 101 27.58 7.87 -26.43
CA PRO A 101 26.12 8.01 -26.32
C PRO A 101 25.62 9.25 -27.09
N GLU A 102 24.46 9.16 -27.75
CA GLU A 102 23.74 10.35 -28.23
C GLU A 102 23.15 11.07 -27.00
N MET A 103 23.89 12.08 -26.51
CA MET A 103 23.61 12.75 -25.24
C MET A 103 22.43 13.73 -25.37
N CYS A 104 21.40 13.54 -24.53
CA CYS A 104 20.46 14.61 -24.17
C CYS A 104 21.26 15.73 -23.45
N GLU A 105 20.95 17.01 -23.70
CA GLU A 105 21.65 18.15 -23.04
C GLU A 105 21.57 18.12 -21.49
N GLU A 106 20.69 17.29 -20.92
CA GLU A 106 20.56 17.05 -19.47
C GLU A 106 21.62 16.10 -18.89
N PHE A 107 22.43 15.42 -19.73
CA PHE A 107 23.53 14.53 -19.30
C PHE A 107 24.93 15.17 -19.39
N GLU A 108 25.05 16.48 -19.61
CA GLU A 108 26.36 17.15 -19.55
C GLU A 108 26.91 17.18 -18.11
N CYS A 109 27.71 16.19 -17.76
CA CYS A 109 28.59 16.24 -16.59
C CYS A 109 29.66 17.32 -16.81
N ARG A 110 29.77 18.28 -15.88
CA ARG A 110 30.89 19.23 -15.88
C ARG A 110 32.23 18.51 -15.75
N GLU A 111 33.29 19.10 -16.31
CA GLU A 111 34.68 18.63 -16.09
C GLU A 111 34.96 18.53 -14.58
N GLY A 112 35.24 17.32 -14.10
CA GLY A 112 35.44 17.00 -12.69
C GLY A 112 34.24 16.40 -11.96
N CYS A 113 33.18 16.00 -12.67
CA CYS A 113 32.09 15.22 -12.07
C CYS A 113 32.62 13.88 -11.52
N SER A 114 32.28 13.54 -10.26
CA SER A 114 32.65 12.27 -9.63
C SER A 114 31.73 11.11 -10.00
N GLY A 115 30.78 11.31 -10.92
CA GLY A 115 29.80 10.30 -11.33
C GLY A 115 28.70 10.01 -10.30
N ARG A 116 28.65 10.69 -9.15
CA ARG A 116 27.56 10.52 -8.17
C ARG A 116 26.26 11.17 -8.69
N HIS A 117 25.53 10.40 -9.48
CA HIS A 117 24.15 10.63 -9.82
C HIS A 117 23.34 9.55 -9.12
N ASP A 118 22.39 9.97 -8.30
CA ASP A 118 21.44 9.06 -7.69
C ASP A 118 20.60 8.40 -8.80
N SER A 119 20.29 7.11 -8.63
CA SER A 119 19.41 6.34 -9.51
C SER A 119 18.01 6.94 -9.65
N THR A 120 17.64 7.86 -8.76
CA THR A 120 16.39 8.64 -8.83
C THR A 120 16.23 9.50 -10.08
N HIS A 121 17.29 9.68 -10.88
CA HIS A 121 17.23 10.40 -12.16
C HIS A 121 17.08 9.48 -13.39
N ILE A 122 17.12 8.17 -13.20
CA ILE A 122 16.94 7.17 -14.26
C ILE A 122 15.46 6.81 -14.31
N ASP A 123 14.68 7.59 -15.07
CA ASP A 123 13.27 7.31 -15.34
C ASP A 123 13.14 6.35 -16.53
N CYS A 124 13.63 5.13 -16.34
CA CYS A 124 13.26 4.00 -17.18
C CYS A 124 11.92 3.52 -16.64
N GLY A 125 10.81 3.93 -17.26
CA GLY A 125 9.46 3.53 -16.85
C GLY A 125 9.37 2.01 -16.52
N PRO A 126 8.40 1.61 -15.68
CA PRO A 126 8.39 0.32 -14.96
C PRO A 126 8.49 -0.94 -15.83
N ASP A 127 8.31 -0.82 -17.15
CA ASP A 127 8.29 -1.93 -18.09
C ASP A 127 9.59 -2.09 -18.92
N ALA A 128 10.47 -1.09 -18.93
CA ALA A 128 11.65 -1.04 -19.82
C ALA A 128 12.64 -2.19 -19.57
N VAL A 129 12.68 -2.72 -18.35
CA VAL A 129 13.55 -3.84 -17.97
C VAL A 129 13.15 -5.16 -18.65
N PHE A 130 11.87 -5.36 -18.96
CA PHE A 130 11.38 -6.59 -19.59
C PHE A 130 11.70 -6.66 -21.07
N ASP A 131 11.62 -5.51 -21.74
CA ASP A 131 11.99 -5.35 -23.14
C ASP A 131 13.50 -5.62 -23.32
N ASP A 132 14.35 -5.02 -22.48
CA ASP A 132 15.80 -5.23 -22.53
C ASP A 132 16.21 -6.69 -22.27
N LEU A 133 15.54 -7.39 -21.34
CA LEU A 133 15.82 -8.79 -21.02
C LEU A 133 15.43 -9.74 -22.16
N ALA A 134 14.30 -9.47 -22.83
CA ALA A 134 13.85 -10.22 -23.99
C ALA A 134 14.83 -10.09 -25.17
N GLU A 135 15.42 -8.91 -25.40
CA GLU A 135 16.43 -8.66 -26.44
C GLU A 135 17.71 -9.48 -26.25
N HIS A 136 18.09 -9.77 -25.00
CA HIS A 136 19.26 -10.60 -24.69
C HIS A 136 18.99 -12.11 -24.64
N GLY A 137 17.86 -12.55 -25.19
CA GLY A 137 17.49 -13.97 -25.27
C GLY A 137 17.09 -14.55 -23.91
N VAL A 138 16.88 -13.69 -22.91
CA VAL A 138 16.33 -14.05 -21.61
C VAL A 138 14.86 -13.72 -21.63
N THR A 139 14.05 -14.68 -22.07
CA THR A 139 12.60 -14.56 -21.98
C THR A 139 12.20 -14.77 -20.52
N LEU A 140 12.00 -13.68 -19.79
CA LEU A 140 11.30 -13.69 -18.52
C LEU A 140 9.81 -13.49 -18.82
N GLU A 141 8.93 -14.23 -18.14
CA GLU A 141 7.55 -13.76 -18.02
C GLU A 141 7.64 -12.37 -17.37
N GLN A 142 7.07 -11.34 -18.02
CA GLN A 142 6.82 -10.06 -17.37
C GLN A 142 6.13 -10.41 -16.02
N PRO A 143 6.75 -10.14 -14.87
CA PRO A 143 6.12 -10.36 -13.59
C PRO A 143 4.87 -9.50 -13.60
N GLY A 144 3.71 -10.16 -13.57
CA GLY A 144 2.62 -9.59 -12.77
C GLY A 144 3.23 -9.24 -11.42
N SER A 145 3.01 -8.00 -10.98
CA SER A 145 3.45 -7.38 -9.73
C SER A 145 4.14 -8.28 -8.70
N GLU A 146 5.35 -7.92 -8.28
CA GLU A 146 6.14 -8.66 -7.28
C GLU A 146 5.54 -8.62 -5.86
N PRO A 147 5.95 -9.56 -4.99
CA PRO A 147 5.21 -9.98 -3.81
C PRO A 147 5.27 -8.94 -2.67
N PRO A 148 4.36 -9.05 -1.71
CA PRO A 148 4.16 -8.02 -0.71
C PRO A 148 5.19 -8.06 0.41
N SER A 149 5.24 -6.94 1.12
CA SER A 149 6.24 -6.60 2.14
C SER A 149 6.33 -7.60 3.32
N PRO A 150 7.44 -7.65 4.08
CA PRO A 150 7.76 -8.71 5.06
C PRO A 150 6.83 -8.85 6.28
N GLN A 151 5.92 -7.91 6.54
CA GLN A 151 4.94 -7.93 7.66
C GLN A 151 3.84 -8.98 7.48
N LEU A 152 4.14 -9.93 6.61
CA LEU A 152 3.17 -10.62 5.87
C LEU A 152 3.58 -11.94 5.26
N ALA A 153 4.81 -11.99 4.76
CA ALA A 153 5.53 -13.25 4.79
C ALA A 153 5.45 -13.84 6.22
N ALA A 154 5.41 -12.97 7.25
CA ALA A 154 5.19 -13.32 8.65
C ALA A 154 3.76 -13.77 9.03
N ARG A 155 2.75 -13.49 8.21
CA ARG A 155 1.37 -13.91 8.49
C ARG A 155 0.96 -15.09 7.60
N LEU A 156 1.37 -15.12 6.32
CA LEU A 156 1.17 -16.23 5.36
C LEU A 156 1.94 -17.52 5.71
N GLY A 157 2.79 -17.51 6.76
CA GLY A 157 3.63 -18.64 7.16
C GLY A 157 2.98 -19.66 8.12
N GLU A 158 1.74 -19.46 8.55
CA GLU A 158 1.02 -20.48 9.32
C GLU A 158 0.30 -21.45 8.38
N THR A 159 0.97 -22.53 8.01
CA THR A 159 0.35 -23.78 7.53
C THR A 159 1.41 -24.88 7.76
N GLU A 160 1.17 -26.01 8.42
CA GLU A 160 -0.04 -26.79 8.64
C GLU A 160 0.13 -27.62 9.93
N SER A 161 -0.94 -27.89 10.69
CA SER A 161 -1.29 -29.26 11.09
C SER A 161 -2.64 -29.32 11.82
N GLU A 162 -3.54 -30.12 11.24
CA GLU A 162 -4.58 -30.90 11.90
C GLU A 162 -5.78 -30.15 12.51
N GLY A 163 -6.79 -29.96 11.65
CA GLY A 163 -8.21 -30.10 12.01
C GLY A 163 -8.66 -29.33 13.26
N GLN A 164 -8.50 -28.02 13.24
CA GLN A 164 -9.04 -27.13 14.27
C GLN A 164 -10.09 -26.24 13.62
N ASP A 165 -11.29 -26.22 14.20
CA ASP A 165 -12.38 -25.32 13.83
C ASP A 165 -11.82 -23.91 13.64
N SER A 166 -11.96 -23.35 12.44
CA SER A 166 -11.48 -22.01 12.12
C SER A 166 -12.11 -21.01 13.11
N PRO A 167 -11.31 -20.17 13.82
CA PRO A 167 -11.84 -19.28 14.85
C PRO A 167 -12.70 -18.14 14.28
N LEU A 168 -12.60 -17.88 12.96
CA LEU A 168 -13.44 -16.94 12.25
C LEU A 168 -14.70 -17.66 11.71
N PRO A 169 -15.90 -17.08 11.87
CA PRO A 169 -17.11 -17.65 11.29
C PRO A 169 -16.95 -17.77 9.77
N ASP A 170 -17.50 -18.85 9.19
CA ASP A 170 -17.50 -19.05 7.73
C ASP A 170 -18.25 -17.90 7.05
N VAL A 171 -17.49 -17.03 6.38
CA VAL A 171 -18.03 -15.85 5.70
C VAL A 171 -18.82 -16.26 4.46
N GLN A 172 -18.52 -17.41 3.85
CA GLN A 172 -19.05 -17.79 2.54
C GLN A 172 -20.51 -18.24 2.60
N GLU A 173 -20.91 -18.97 3.66
CA GLU A 173 -22.23 -19.61 3.72
C GLU A 173 -23.40 -18.59 3.86
N GLY A 174 -23.13 -17.36 4.33
CA GLY A 174 -24.12 -16.29 4.47
C GLY A 174 -23.99 -15.12 3.50
N ALA A 175 -22.78 -14.82 3.01
CA ALA A 175 -22.53 -13.60 2.22
C ALA A 175 -23.27 -13.59 0.87
N ARG A 176 -23.34 -14.72 0.18
CA ARG A 176 -23.89 -14.78 -1.19
C ARG A 176 -25.38 -14.40 -1.25
N LEU A 177 -26.19 -14.91 -0.33
CA LEU A 177 -27.61 -14.56 -0.22
C LEU A 177 -27.83 -13.08 0.08
N VAL A 178 -26.96 -12.48 0.89
CA VAL A 178 -27.01 -11.05 1.17
C VAL A 178 -26.65 -10.25 -0.07
N LEU A 179 -25.55 -10.58 -0.74
CA LEU A 179 -25.10 -9.88 -1.94
C LEU A 179 -26.15 -9.92 -3.06
N GLU A 180 -26.74 -11.09 -3.32
CA GLU A 180 -27.83 -11.24 -4.29
C GLU A 180 -29.04 -10.36 -3.94
N HIS A 181 -29.39 -10.22 -2.66
CA HIS A 181 -30.47 -9.33 -2.23
C HIS A 181 -30.22 -7.86 -2.61
N PHE A 182 -28.96 -7.42 -2.56
CA PHE A 182 -28.55 -6.06 -2.93
C PHE A 182 -28.15 -5.93 -4.41
N GLY A 183 -28.40 -6.97 -5.23
CA GLY A 183 -28.10 -6.96 -6.66
C GLY A 183 -26.61 -7.03 -6.98
N ILE A 184 -25.79 -7.52 -6.06
CA ILE A 184 -24.36 -7.75 -6.24
C ILE A 184 -24.20 -9.22 -6.66
N ASP A 185 -23.77 -9.45 -7.90
CA ASP A 185 -23.40 -10.79 -8.34
C ASP A 185 -22.07 -11.18 -7.70
N GLY A 186 -22.14 -12.03 -6.68
CA GLY A 186 -20.94 -12.51 -5.99
C GLY A 186 -20.03 -13.34 -6.90
N ASP A 187 -20.54 -13.91 -8.00
CA ASP A 187 -19.75 -14.71 -8.95
C ASP A 187 -19.05 -13.86 -10.02
N ASP A 188 -19.49 -12.62 -10.24
CA ASP A 188 -18.77 -11.65 -11.05
C ASP A 188 -17.65 -10.99 -10.23
N THR A 189 -16.41 -11.34 -10.56
CA THR A 189 -15.23 -10.85 -9.87
C THR A 189 -15.11 -9.32 -9.89
N ASP A 190 -15.43 -8.66 -11.01
CA ASP A 190 -15.28 -7.21 -11.12
C ASP A 190 -16.29 -6.49 -10.23
N VAL A 191 -17.55 -6.93 -10.27
CA VAL A 191 -18.62 -6.43 -9.42
C VAL A 191 -18.32 -6.67 -7.95
N LEU A 192 -17.84 -7.87 -7.60
CA LEU A 192 -17.48 -8.22 -6.22
C LEU A 192 -16.31 -7.38 -5.71
N VAL A 193 -15.27 -7.18 -6.52
CA VAL A 193 -14.10 -6.35 -6.16
C VAL A 193 -14.52 -4.89 -5.99
N SER A 194 -15.36 -4.35 -6.86
CA SER A 194 -15.91 -3.00 -6.72
C SER A 194 -16.72 -2.83 -5.45
N ALA A 195 -17.63 -3.77 -5.13
CA ALA A 195 -18.39 -3.73 -3.87
C ALA A 195 -17.48 -3.88 -2.63
N ALA A 196 -16.47 -4.75 -2.70
CA ALA A 196 -15.50 -4.92 -1.63
C ALA A 196 -14.63 -3.67 -1.41
N ALA A 197 -14.28 -2.95 -2.47
CA ALA A 197 -13.53 -1.68 -2.37
C ALA A 197 -14.34 -0.62 -1.63
N VAL A 198 -15.63 -0.49 -1.93
CA VAL A 198 -16.55 0.37 -1.18
C VAL A 198 -16.60 -0.06 0.29
N GLY A 199 -16.74 -1.36 0.55
CA GLY A 199 -16.78 -1.90 1.92
C GLY A 199 -15.51 -1.64 2.71
N LEU A 200 -14.34 -1.76 2.08
CA LEU A 200 -13.06 -1.45 2.71
C LEU A 200 -12.97 0.03 3.08
N VAL A 201 -13.34 0.94 2.17
CA VAL A 201 -13.37 2.39 2.46
C VAL A 201 -14.35 2.70 3.58
N VAL A 202 -15.53 2.10 3.56
CA VAL A 202 -16.56 2.34 4.59
C VAL A 202 -16.06 1.90 5.96
N ASP A 203 -15.57 0.66 6.06
CA ASP A 203 -15.20 0.07 7.34
C ASP A 203 -13.88 0.60 7.91
N ALA A 204 -12.90 0.87 7.06
CA ALA A 204 -11.57 1.27 7.48
C ALA A 204 -11.41 2.79 7.59
N TRP A 205 -12.14 3.56 6.78
CA TRP A 205 -11.92 4.99 6.67
C TRP A 205 -13.14 5.84 7.06
N ARG A 206 -14.35 5.50 6.58
CA ARG A 206 -15.55 6.31 6.87
C ARG A 206 -16.08 6.15 8.28
N GLU A 207 -16.09 4.93 8.80
CA GLU A 207 -16.64 4.65 10.13
C GLU A 207 -15.59 4.85 11.22
N GLY A 208 -16.03 5.33 12.38
CA GLY A 208 -15.21 5.39 13.60
C GLY A 208 -14.59 6.78 13.81
N PRO A 209 -13.26 6.90 13.97
CA PRO A 209 -12.64 8.17 14.39
C PRO A 209 -12.82 9.34 13.40
N LEU A 210 -13.19 9.08 12.14
CA LEU A 210 -13.44 10.13 11.16
C LEU A 210 -14.60 11.06 11.57
N ASP A 211 -15.60 10.55 12.29
CA ASP A 211 -16.74 11.37 12.74
C ASP A 211 -16.27 12.49 13.69
N MET A 212 -15.27 12.22 14.52
CA MET A 212 -14.68 13.23 15.40
C MET A 212 -13.83 14.25 14.63
N ILE A 213 -13.09 13.78 13.62
CA ILE A 213 -12.29 14.64 12.72
C ILE A 213 -13.20 15.58 11.92
N HIS A 214 -14.32 15.05 11.39
CA HIS A 214 -15.32 15.83 10.67
C HIS A 214 -16.00 16.86 11.58
N ALA A 215 -16.31 16.50 12.82
CA ALA A 215 -16.97 17.41 13.76
C ALA A 215 -16.06 18.52 14.31
N ALA A 216 -14.75 18.48 14.07
CA ALA A 216 -13.81 19.50 14.52
C ALA A 216 -14.01 20.84 13.79
N ASP A 217 -13.67 21.96 14.44
CA ASP A 217 -13.84 23.32 13.87
C ASP A 217 -13.07 23.51 12.56
N ASP A 218 -11.89 22.90 12.44
CA ASP A 218 -11.03 22.90 11.24
C ASP A 218 -11.14 21.56 10.47
N GLY A 219 -12.21 20.79 10.71
CA GLY A 219 -12.47 19.51 10.07
C GLY A 219 -12.79 19.63 8.57
N PRO A 220 -12.68 18.53 7.81
CA PRO A 220 -13.01 18.49 6.40
C PRO A 220 -14.53 18.65 6.21
N ASN A 221 -14.97 19.29 5.14
CA ASN A 221 -16.39 19.35 4.79
C ASN A 221 -16.89 18.07 4.09
N ASP A 222 -18.21 17.91 3.95
CA ASP A 222 -18.83 16.73 3.33
C ASP A 222 -18.34 16.51 1.89
N GLY A 223 -18.09 17.60 1.14
CA GLY A 223 -17.52 17.53 -0.20
C GLY A 223 -16.10 16.98 -0.26
N GLU A 224 -15.26 17.34 0.71
CA GLU A 224 -13.90 16.81 0.86
C GLU A 224 -13.93 15.34 1.25
N ILE A 225 -14.79 14.96 2.20
CA ILE A 225 -14.97 13.56 2.59
C ILE A 225 -15.48 12.74 1.40
N PHE A 226 -16.43 13.28 0.62
CA PHE A 226 -16.95 12.63 -0.58
C PHE A 226 -15.83 12.39 -1.60
N ALA A 227 -15.08 13.44 -1.95
CA ALA A 227 -13.99 13.34 -2.92
C ALA A 227 -12.92 12.33 -2.49
N GLN A 228 -12.53 12.38 -1.22
CA GLN A 228 -11.56 11.45 -0.64
C GLN A 228 -12.09 10.01 -0.63
N SER A 229 -13.38 9.80 -0.37
CA SER A 229 -14.00 8.47 -0.43
C SER A 229 -13.89 7.85 -1.83
N VAL A 230 -14.06 8.66 -2.88
CA VAL A 230 -13.96 8.22 -4.28
C VAL A 230 -12.52 7.89 -4.68
N ASP A 231 -11.54 8.72 -4.28
CA ASP A 231 -10.13 8.42 -4.50
C ASP A 231 -9.70 7.13 -3.78
N LEU A 232 -10.07 7.02 -2.50
CA LEU A 232 -9.80 5.83 -1.70
C LEU A 232 -10.50 4.59 -2.24
N TYR A 233 -11.69 4.71 -2.83
CA TYR A 233 -12.34 3.59 -3.52
C TYR A 233 -11.47 3.07 -4.67
N ARG A 234 -10.89 3.95 -5.51
CA ARG A 234 -10.03 3.51 -6.62
C ARG A 234 -8.76 2.83 -6.11
N ARG A 235 -8.18 3.36 -5.04
CA ARG A 235 -6.99 2.79 -4.40
C ARG A 235 -7.30 1.45 -3.73
N ALA A 236 -8.43 1.34 -3.04
CA ALA A 236 -8.93 0.10 -2.47
C ALA A 236 -9.17 -0.95 -3.56
N ARG A 237 -9.82 -0.58 -4.68
CA ARG A 237 -10.04 -1.47 -5.82
C ARG A 237 -8.72 -2.00 -6.39
N THR A 238 -7.75 -1.11 -6.59
CA THR A 238 -6.40 -1.46 -7.07
C THR A 238 -5.69 -2.40 -6.10
N ALA A 239 -5.72 -2.08 -4.80
CA ALA A 239 -5.10 -2.89 -3.76
C ALA A 239 -5.77 -4.27 -3.60
N LEU A 240 -7.10 -4.36 -3.71
CA LEU A 240 -7.85 -5.61 -3.64
C LEU A 240 -7.59 -6.49 -4.87
N MET A 241 -7.47 -5.92 -6.06
CA MET A 241 -7.07 -6.66 -7.26
C MET A 241 -5.64 -7.18 -7.13
N ALA A 242 -4.69 -6.31 -6.75
CA ALA A 242 -3.31 -6.72 -6.54
C ALA A 242 -3.18 -7.76 -5.41
N ALA A 243 -4.13 -7.79 -4.45
CA ALA A 243 -4.15 -8.79 -3.40
C ALA A 243 -4.50 -10.21 -3.88
N GLN A 244 -5.06 -10.34 -5.08
CA GLN A 244 -5.31 -11.64 -5.70
C GLN A 244 -4.00 -12.34 -6.06
N ASP A 245 -3.06 -11.59 -6.66
CA ASP A 245 -1.84 -12.13 -7.24
C ASP A 245 -0.66 -12.05 -6.26
N ASN A 246 -0.60 -10.97 -5.47
CA ASN A 246 0.51 -10.71 -4.57
C ASN A 246 0.18 -11.24 -3.16
N GLY A 247 -1.10 -11.40 -2.83
CA GLY A 247 -1.56 -11.73 -1.47
C GLY A 247 -2.16 -10.52 -0.75
N PRO A 248 -2.81 -10.72 0.42
CA PRO A 248 -3.56 -9.74 1.23
C PRO A 248 -2.94 -8.35 1.58
N GLU A 249 -1.88 -7.90 0.94
CA GLU A 249 -0.93 -6.89 1.42
C GLU A 249 -0.50 -5.86 0.45
N ALA A 250 -0.81 -6.13 -0.80
CA ALA A 250 -1.23 -5.06 -1.65
C ALA A 250 -2.19 -4.09 -0.91
N LEU A 251 -2.96 -4.55 0.09
CA LEU A 251 -3.76 -3.69 0.99
C LEU A 251 -2.95 -2.65 1.78
N LEU A 252 -1.65 -2.85 2.04
CA LEU A 252 -0.81 -1.83 2.68
C LEU A 252 -0.64 -0.58 1.82
N ALA A 253 -0.74 -0.71 0.49
CA ALA A 253 -0.75 0.45 -0.41
C ALA A 253 -2.00 1.33 -0.19
N PHE A 254 -3.13 0.73 0.21
CA PHE A 254 -4.31 1.47 0.64
C PHE A 254 -4.07 2.17 1.98
N VAL A 255 -3.52 1.46 2.99
CA VAL A 255 -3.21 2.04 4.31
C VAL A 255 -2.29 3.26 4.16
N ALA A 256 -1.20 3.11 3.40
CA ALA A 256 -0.20 4.14 3.20
C ALA A 256 -0.77 5.49 2.73
N VAL A 257 -1.93 5.47 2.07
CA VAL A 257 -2.62 6.66 1.60
C VAL A 257 -3.75 7.06 2.54
N ALA A 258 -4.59 6.09 2.93
CA ALA A 258 -5.76 6.32 3.77
C ALA A 258 -5.40 6.91 5.14
N SER A 259 -4.19 6.61 5.62
CA SER A 259 -3.66 7.10 6.90
C SER A 259 -2.54 8.14 6.75
N ASP A 260 -2.27 8.66 5.54
CA ASP A 260 -1.21 9.65 5.34
C ASP A 260 -1.62 10.99 5.95
N VAL A 261 -0.88 11.43 6.98
CA VAL A 261 -1.18 12.67 7.68
C VAL A 261 -0.81 13.93 6.92
N ASN A 262 0.08 13.82 5.93
CA ASN A 262 0.62 14.93 5.16
C ASN A 262 0.05 15.04 3.74
N LEU A 263 -0.69 14.03 3.28
CA LEU A 263 -1.28 14.03 1.94
C LEU A 263 -2.52 14.93 1.89
N PRO A 264 -2.58 15.93 0.99
CA PRO A 264 -3.80 16.67 0.76
C PRO A 264 -4.89 15.76 0.20
N TRP A 265 -6.12 15.94 0.67
CA TRP A 265 -7.24 15.14 0.20
C TRP A 265 -7.62 15.42 -1.26
N ALA A 266 -8.32 14.46 -1.87
CA ALA A 266 -8.76 14.51 -3.25
C ALA A 266 -9.77 15.66 -3.52
N GLY A 267 -10.12 15.85 -4.79
CA GLY A 267 -11.05 16.91 -5.21
C GLY A 267 -10.47 18.32 -5.13
N GLY A 268 -9.14 18.46 -5.15
CA GLY A 268 -8.45 19.75 -5.04
C GLY A 268 -8.52 20.36 -3.64
N SER A 269 -8.86 19.55 -2.63
CA SER A 269 -8.85 19.97 -1.23
C SER A 269 -7.44 20.36 -0.77
N ARG A 270 -7.39 21.24 0.22
CA ARG A 270 -6.16 21.58 0.95
C ARG A 270 -6.07 20.90 2.31
N PHE A 271 -7.15 20.26 2.75
CA PHE A 271 -7.23 19.59 4.03
C PHE A 271 -6.20 18.47 4.09
N MET A 272 -5.47 18.43 5.20
CA MET A 272 -4.53 17.36 5.55
C MET A 272 -4.84 16.91 6.98
N LEU A 273 -4.81 15.61 7.25
CA LEU A 273 -5.13 15.08 8.58
C LEU A 273 -4.26 15.70 9.69
N ARG A 274 -3.00 16.06 9.42
CA ARG A 274 -2.10 16.74 10.39
C ARG A 274 -2.64 18.08 10.92
N GLU A 275 -3.60 18.69 10.24
CA GLU A 275 -4.22 19.95 10.66
C GLU A 275 -5.10 19.74 11.91
N ILE A 276 -5.50 18.50 12.17
CA ILE A 276 -6.22 18.09 13.36
C ILE A 276 -5.24 17.49 14.37
N SER A 277 -5.23 18.01 15.60
CA SER A 277 -4.31 17.58 16.65
C SER A 277 -4.87 16.47 17.55
N GLU A 278 -6.20 16.36 17.64
CA GLU A 278 -6.89 15.33 18.42
C GLU A 278 -7.35 14.19 17.50
N SER A 279 -7.41 12.94 17.99
CA SER A 279 -7.92 11.74 17.28
C SER A 279 -7.14 11.22 16.05
N VAL A 280 -6.13 11.92 15.51
CA VAL A 280 -5.39 11.43 14.31
C VAL A 280 -4.67 10.11 14.56
N ALA A 281 -4.03 9.92 15.70
CA ALA A 281 -3.36 8.65 16.02
C ALA A 281 -4.36 7.48 16.14
N GLU A 282 -5.54 7.75 16.72
CA GLU A 282 -6.62 6.77 16.82
C GLU A 282 -7.20 6.44 15.44
N PHE A 283 -7.35 7.45 14.58
CA PHE A 283 -7.77 7.28 13.19
C PHE A 283 -6.79 6.42 12.39
N VAL A 284 -5.49 6.71 12.46
CA VAL A 284 -4.44 5.92 11.78
C VAL A 284 -4.46 4.47 12.26
N GLN A 285 -4.54 4.25 13.58
CA GLN A 285 -4.63 2.91 14.14
C GLN A 285 -5.89 2.17 13.69
N HIS A 286 -7.04 2.86 13.66
CA HIS A 286 -8.30 2.27 13.20
C HIS A 286 -8.23 1.85 11.72
N VAL A 287 -7.66 2.69 10.85
CA VAL A 287 -7.44 2.32 9.43
C VAL A 287 -6.58 1.06 9.35
N ASP A 288 -5.46 1.02 10.08
CA ASP A 288 -4.55 -0.13 10.11
C ASP A 288 -5.24 -1.40 10.61
N ASP A 289 -5.94 -1.35 11.75
CA ASP A 289 -6.63 -2.48 12.36
C ASP A 289 -7.71 -3.06 11.43
N ARG A 290 -8.47 -2.20 10.75
CA ARG A 290 -9.56 -2.62 9.86
C ARG A 290 -9.01 -3.21 8.58
N VAL A 291 -7.96 -2.64 8.01
CA VAL A 291 -7.31 -3.23 6.83
C VAL A 291 -6.63 -4.55 7.19
N TRP A 292 -5.95 -4.59 8.34
CA TRP A 292 -5.36 -5.80 8.89
C TRP A 292 -6.39 -6.94 9.02
N PHE A 293 -7.55 -6.67 9.60
CA PHE A 293 -8.61 -7.68 9.72
C PHE A 293 -9.04 -8.23 8.36
N THR A 294 -9.12 -7.38 7.33
CA THR A 294 -9.39 -7.85 5.95
C THR A 294 -8.31 -8.80 5.46
N ALA A 295 -7.06 -8.44 5.73
CA ALA A 295 -5.91 -9.23 5.31
C ALA A 295 -5.89 -10.62 5.99
N GLU A 296 -6.27 -10.70 7.28
CA GLU A 296 -6.45 -11.98 7.96
C GLU A 296 -7.56 -12.82 7.36
N VAL A 297 -8.73 -12.25 7.07
CA VAL A 297 -9.81 -13.01 6.43
C VAL A 297 -9.35 -13.58 5.07
N MET A 298 -8.62 -12.78 4.28
CA MET A 298 -8.07 -13.25 3.00
C MET A 298 -7.03 -14.35 3.17
N ARG A 299 -6.25 -14.30 4.25
CA ARG A 299 -5.21 -15.29 4.54
C ARG A 299 -5.81 -16.62 5.00
N GLU A 300 -6.74 -16.57 5.94
CA GLU A 300 -7.33 -17.74 6.57
C GLU A 300 -8.37 -18.42 5.67
N GLN A 301 -9.15 -17.63 4.92
CA GLN A 301 -10.31 -18.12 4.15
C GLN A 301 -10.19 -17.87 2.64
N GLY A 302 -9.07 -17.31 2.19
CA GLY A 302 -8.79 -16.99 0.80
C GLY A 302 -9.28 -15.61 0.37
N TRP A 303 -8.65 -15.07 -0.68
CA TRP A 303 -8.94 -13.74 -1.24
C TRP A 303 -10.44 -13.47 -1.45
N ARG A 304 -11.14 -14.44 -2.04
CA ARG A 304 -12.58 -14.34 -2.31
C ARG A 304 -13.42 -14.18 -1.04
N ALA A 305 -13.05 -14.82 0.08
CA ALA A 305 -13.74 -14.65 1.35
C ALA A 305 -13.56 -13.23 1.91
N GLY A 306 -12.36 -12.65 1.78
CA GLY A 306 -12.11 -11.26 2.14
C GLY A 306 -12.93 -10.27 1.31
N LEU A 307 -13.08 -10.53 0.00
CA LEU A 307 -13.96 -9.74 -0.84
C LEU A 307 -15.43 -9.87 -0.43
N LEU A 308 -15.92 -11.10 -0.22
CA LEU A 308 -17.29 -11.36 0.22
C LEU A 308 -17.59 -10.67 1.55
N HIS A 309 -16.65 -10.69 2.50
CA HIS A 309 -16.77 -10.01 3.78
C HIS A 309 -16.98 -8.50 3.58
N ARG A 310 -16.11 -7.84 2.81
CA ARG A 310 -16.18 -6.39 2.59
C ARG A 310 -17.37 -5.98 1.72
N ALA A 311 -17.67 -6.72 0.67
CA ALA A 311 -18.84 -6.48 -0.17
C ALA A 311 -20.14 -6.59 0.64
N THR A 312 -20.22 -7.56 1.56
CA THR A 312 -21.38 -7.71 2.46
C THR A 312 -21.52 -6.48 3.37
N SER A 313 -20.41 -5.97 3.91
CA SER A 313 -20.41 -4.74 4.70
C SER A 313 -20.90 -3.53 3.90
N ALA A 314 -20.40 -3.36 2.67
CA ALA A 314 -20.80 -2.29 1.76
C ALA A 314 -22.30 -2.34 1.44
N ALA A 315 -22.84 -3.55 1.20
CA ALA A 315 -24.24 -3.75 0.84
C ALA A 315 -25.20 -3.19 1.90
N PHE A 316 -24.88 -3.33 3.19
CA PHE A 316 -25.71 -2.79 4.27
C PHE A 316 -25.47 -1.31 4.54
N LYS A 317 -24.22 -0.86 4.47
CA LYS A 317 -23.81 0.45 5.00
C LYS A 317 -23.80 1.55 3.94
N ALA A 318 -23.53 1.17 2.69
CA ALA A 318 -23.23 2.09 1.61
C ALA A 318 -23.78 1.63 0.25
N PRO A 319 -25.03 1.12 0.14
CA PRO A 319 -25.54 0.50 -1.09
C PRO A 319 -25.57 1.46 -2.29
N THR A 320 -25.59 2.77 -2.04
CA THR A 320 -25.67 3.83 -3.05
C THR A 320 -24.38 4.65 -3.15
N HIS A 321 -23.23 4.13 -2.73
CA HIS A 321 -21.94 4.82 -2.91
C HIS A 321 -21.34 4.54 -4.29
N PHE A 322 -20.46 5.44 -4.75
CA PHE A 322 -19.71 5.26 -6.00
C PHE A 322 -18.99 3.90 -6.02
N GLY A 323 -19.18 3.13 -7.09
CA GLY A 323 -18.68 1.75 -7.22
C GLY A 323 -19.71 0.66 -6.89
N MET A 324 -20.86 1.01 -6.29
CA MET A 324 -21.94 0.05 -6.03
C MET A 324 -22.93 -0.07 -7.19
N PRO A 325 -23.61 -1.21 -7.36
CA PRO A 325 -24.61 -1.40 -8.42
C PRO A 325 -25.78 -0.40 -8.38
N SER A 326 -26.13 0.15 -7.22
CA SER A 326 -27.21 1.15 -7.09
C SER A 326 -26.74 2.59 -7.32
N TRP A 327 -25.43 2.84 -7.49
CA TRP A 327 -24.89 4.17 -7.75
C TRP A 327 -25.55 4.85 -8.96
N PRO A 328 -25.76 4.18 -10.11
CA PRO A 328 -26.39 4.84 -11.26
C PRO A 328 -27.81 5.34 -10.98
N GLY A 329 -28.58 4.62 -10.17
CA GLY A 329 -29.91 5.07 -9.74
C GLY A 329 -29.84 6.28 -8.80
N ALA A 330 -28.82 6.34 -7.94
CA ALA A 330 -28.57 7.50 -7.08
C ALA A 330 -28.19 8.74 -7.91
N VAL A 331 -27.31 8.59 -8.91
CA VAL A 331 -26.94 9.67 -9.85
C VAL A 331 -28.15 10.16 -10.64
N ALA A 332 -28.94 9.26 -11.23
CA ALA A 332 -30.15 9.65 -11.96
C ALA A 332 -31.12 10.45 -11.08
N SER A 333 -31.34 10.00 -9.84
CA SER A 333 -32.17 10.69 -8.86
C SER A 333 -31.60 12.06 -8.46
N ALA A 334 -30.28 12.16 -8.31
CA ALA A 334 -29.58 13.41 -8.02
C ALA A 334 -29.71 14.40 -9.19
N MET A 335 -29.53 13.94 -10.43
CA MET A 335 -29.62 14.77 -11.65
C MET A 335 -31.03 15.30 -11.90
N GLU A 336 -32.07 14.49 -11.65
CA GLU A 336 -33.47 14.95 -11.72
C GLU A 336 -33.72 16.12 -10.77
N ARG A 337 -33.28 15.98 -9.51
CA ARG A 337 -33.41 17.04 -8.50
C ARG A 337 -32.54 18.26 -8.82
N LEU A 338 -31.31 18.05 -9.28
CA LEU A 338 -30.38 19.12 -9.63
C LEU A 338 -30.89 19.98 -10.80
N THR A 339 -31.62 19.36 -11.74
CA THR A 339 -32.26 20.05 -12.86
C THR A 339 -33.41 20.97 -12.40
N ALA A 340 -34.12 20.57 -11.34
CA ALA A 340 -35.23 21.34 -10.77
C ALA A 340 -34.77 22.45 -9.79
N LEU A 341 -33.51 22.42 -9.34
CA LEU A 341 -33.01 23.31 -8.30
C LEU A 341 -32.57 24.67 -8.85
N ASP A 342 -32.74 25.73 -8.06
CA ASP A 342 -32.13 27.02 -8.36
C ASP A 342 -30.61 26.97 -8.09
N ARG A 343 -29.84 27.02 -9.18
CA ARG A 343 -28.37 26.93 -9.17
C ARG A 343 -27.68 28.30 -9.25
N SER A 344 -28.38 29.40 -9.01
CA SER A 344 -27.81 30.76 -9.08
C SER A 344 -26.62 30.99 -8.14
N GLY A 345 -26.56 30.26 -7.01
CA GLY A 345 -25.44 30.26 -6.07
C GLY A 345 -24.53 29.03 -6.14
N ALA A 346 -24.67 28.19 -7.18
CA ALA A 346 -23.88 26.96 -7.33
C ALA A 346 -22.47 27.26 -7.87
N PRO A 347 -21.45 26.44 -7.51
CA PRO A 347 -20.12 26.50 -8.11
C PRO A 347 -20.14 26.38 -9.65
N GLU A 348 -19.14 26.96 -10.30
CA GLU A 348 -19.00 26.99 -11.77
C GLU A 348 -19.09 25.58 -12.39
N ALA A 349 -18.48 24.60 -11.74
CA ALA A 349 -18.48 23.20 -12.17
C ALA A 349 -19.89 22.60 -12.31
N LEU A 350 -20.90 23.17 -11.64
CA LEU A 350 -22.29 22.70 -11.67
C LEU A 350 -23.15 23.37 -12.75
N ARG A 351 -22.57 24.21 -13.61
CA ARG A 351 -23.34 24.89 -14.67
C ARG A 351 -23.73 23.93 -15.79
N ASP A 352 -22.79 23.14 -16.28
CA ASP A 352 -23.00 22.15 -17.32
C ASP A 352 -23.45 20.82 -16.73
N LEU A 353 -24.78 20.59 -16.72
CA LEU A 353 -25.36 19.38 -16.12
C LEU A 353 -24.97 18.10 -16.86
N ALA A 354 -24.67 18.15 -18.15
CA ALA A 354 -24.23 16.97 -18.88
C ALA A 354 -22.80 16.57 -18.47
N ALA A 355 -21.93 17.57 -18.28
CA ALA A 355 -20.60 17.35 -17.72
C ALA A 355 -20.67 16.86 -16.26
N VAL A 356 -21.59 17.40 -15.45
CA VAL A 356 -21.80 16.94 -14.06
C VAL A 356 -22.25 15.48 -14.03
N GLU A 357 -23.25 15.11 -14.83
CA GLU A 357 -23.74 13.73 -14.93
C GLU A 357 -22.60 12.77 -15.31
N THR A 358 -21.84 13.12 -16.35
CA THR A 358 -20.67 12.34 -16.80
C THR A 358 -19.64 12.19 -15.67
N ALA A 359 -19.31 13.28 -14.98
CA ALA A 359 -18.36 13.24 -13.88
C ALA A 359 -18.86 12.37 -12.72
N LEU A 360 -20.15 12.44 -12.36
CA LEU A 360 -20.72 11.57 -11.31
C LEU A 360 -20.68 10.09 -11.67
N PHE A 361 -20.73 9.73 -12.96
CA PHE A 361 -20.60 8.34 -13.39
C PHE A 361 -19.15 7.84 -13.46
N GLU A 362 -18.21 8.69 -13.87
CA GLU A 362 -16.83 8.25 -14.15
C GLU A 362 -15.86 8.60 -13.02
N ALA A 363 -15.94 9.82 -12.52
CA ALA A 363 -14.99 10.36 -11.55
C ALA A 363 -15.56 11.54 -10.73
N PRO A 364 -16.44 11.28 -9.74
CA PRO A 364 -17.14 12.34 -9.01
C PRO A 364 -16.20 13.34 -8.32
N ASP A 365 -15.08 12.88 -7.78
CA ASP A 365 -14.02 13.69 -7.17
C ASP A 365 -13.47 14.78 -8.11
N ARG A 366 -13.52 14.58 -9.43
CA ARG A 366 -13.08 15.59 -10.40
C ARG A 366 -14.00 16.81 -10.49
N LEU A 367 -15.22 16.77 -9.93
CA LEU A 367 -16.07 17.95 -9.77
C LEU A 367 -15.45 18.97 -8.80
N GLY A 368 -14.58 18.51 -7.91
CA GLY A 368 -13.96 19.31 -6.86
C GLY A 368 -14.79 19.34 -5.58
N ALA A 369 -14.10 19.50 -4.45
CA ALA A 369 -14.70 19.46 -3.13
C ALA A 369 -15.82 20.50 -2.96
N ASP A 370 -15.66 21.72 -3.47
CA ASP A 370 -16.69 22.78 -3.37
C ASP A 370 -18.00 22.41 -4.07
N ALA A 371 -17.92 21.77 -5.24
CA ALA A 371 -19.08 21.34 -6.01
C ALA A 371 -19.78 20.17 -5.33
N LEU A 372 -19.00 19.21 -4.81
CA LEU A 372 -19.52 18.07 -4.05
C LEU A 372 -20.15 18.53 -2.73
N GLU A 373 -19.53 19.47 -2.01
CA GLU A 373 -20.07 20.07 -0.80
C GLU A 373 -21.42 20.74 -1.06
N TRP A 374 -21.51 21.50 -2.15
CA TRP A 374 -22.78 22.12 -2.53
C TRP A 374 -23.85 21.06 -2.82
N ILE A 375 -23.50 19.97 -3.52
CA ILE A 375 -24.41 18.85 -3.80
C ILE A 375 -24.84 18.15 -2.50
N SER A 376 -23.91 17.89 -1.58
CA SER A 376 -24.16 17.25 -0.28
C SER A 376 -25.11 18.08 0.59
N ARG A 377 -24.93 19.41 0.64
CA ARG A 377 -25.84 20.31 1.37
C ARG A 377 -27.28 20.30 0.86
N GLN A 378 -27.47 19.96 -0.41
CA GLN A 378 -28.81 19.81 -1.00
C GLN A 378 -29.40 18.40 -0.78
N ALA A 379 -28.70 17.53 -0.04
CA ALA A 379 -29.06 16.13 0.22
C ALA A 379 -29.32 15.34 -1.08
N LEU A 380 -28.52 15.63 -2.12
CA LEU A 380 -28.71 15.04 -3.44
C LEU A 380 -27.99 13.70 -3.61
N LEU A 381 -26.90 13.50 -2.88
CA LEU A 381 -26.09 12.27 -2.86
C LEU A 381 -25.80 11.89 -1.39
N PRO A 382 -25.56 10.59 -1.11
CA PRO A 382 -25.25 10.10 0.23
C PRO A 382 -23.88 10.54 0.74
#